data_AF-A0A533WMQ3-F1
#
_entry.id   AF-A0A533WMQ3-F1
#
_cell.length_a   1.000
_cell.length_b   1.000
_cell.length_c   1.000
_cell.angle_alpha   90.00
_cell.angle_beta   90.00
_cell.angle_gamma   90.00
#
_symmetry.space_group_name_H-M   'P 1'
#
loop_
_entity.id
_entity.type
_entity.pdbx_description
1 polymer ?
#
loop_
_entity_poly.entity_id
_entity_poly.type
_entity_poly.pdbx_seq_one_letter_code
_entity_poly.pdbx_strand_id
1 'polypeptide(L)'
;AIRIAKDLGYDIVEREIPRTEIYFADEVFLTGTAAEITPIISVDRKKVGNGKVGKITRKIQGIYSDTTIGRNKKYSDWITLVY
;
A
#
# COMPACT_ATOMS: atom_id res chain seq x y z
N ALA A 1 3.57 -5.31 0.61
CA ALA A 1 3.71 -3.84 0.43
C ALA A 1 5.14 -3.33 0.63
N ILE A 2 5.79 -3.62 1.78
CA ILE A 2 7.15 -3.14 2.09
C ILE A 2 8.16 -3.45 0.98
N ARG A 3 8.21 -4.70 0.48
CA ARG A 3 9.13 -5.07 -0.61
C ARG A 3 8.91 -4.26 -1.88
N ILE A 4 7.65 -4.12 -2.30
CA ILE A 4 7.26 -3.29 -3.45
C ILE A 4 7.70 -1.84 -3.25
N ALA A 5 7.52 -1.28 -2.04
CA ALA A 5 7.92 0.09 -1.74
C ALA A 5 9.45 0.29 -1.79
N LYS A 6 10.24 -0.63 -1.24
CA LYS A 6 11.72 -0.58 -1.34
C LYS A 6 12.17 -0.63 -2.80
N ASP A 7 11.55 -1.52 -3.57
CA ASP A 7 11.84 -1.71 -4.98
C ASP A 7 11.46 -0.50 -5.86
N LEU A 8 10.54 0.35 -5.37
CA LEU A 8 10.20 1.64 -5.97
C LEU A 8 11.15 2.77 -5.56
N GLY A 9 12.12 2.50 -4.68
CA GLY A 9 13.07 3.48 -4.17
C GLY A 9 12.53 4.35 -3.03
N TYR A 10 11.47 3.92 -2.33
CA TYR A 10 10.98 4.64 -1.16
C TYR A 10 11.78 4.26 0.09
N ASP A 11 12.07 5.27 0.91
CA ASP A 11 12.56 5.06 2.26
C ASP A 11 11.48 4.47 3.15
N ILE A 12 11.85 3.48 3.96
CA ILE A 12 10.92 2.79 4.85
C ILE A 12 11.46 2.84 6.26
N VAL A 13 10.62 3.35 7.16
CA VAL A 13 10.87 3.41 8.60
C VAL A 13 9.80 2.62 9.31
N GLU A 14 10.21 1.62 10.07
CA GLU A 14 9.34 0.89 10.99
C GLU A 14 9.51 1.47 12.38
N ARG A 15 8.43 1.98 12.95
CA ARG A 15 8.40 2.57 14.29
C ARG A 15 6.99 2.58 14.83
N GLU A 16 6.86 2.89 16.12
CA GLU A 16 5.58 3.26 16.69
C GLU A 16 5.08 4.58 16.07
N ILE A 17 3.82 4.58 15.66
CA ILE A 17 3.14 5.73 15.05
C ILE A 17 1.99 6.11 15.98
N PRO A 18 2.02 7.30 16.61
CA PRO A 18 0.91 7.76 17.42
C PRO A 18 -0.29 8.10 16.53
N ARG A 19 -1.50 7.87 17.03
CA ARG A 19 -2.76 8.16 16.30
C ARG A 19 -2.84 9.60 15.78
N THR A 20 -2.26 10.56 16.51
CA THR A 20 -2.24 11.96 16.12
C THR A 20 -1.49 12.18 14.81
N GLU A 21 -0.42 11.42 14.56
CA GLU A 21 0.37 11.54 13.34
C GLU A 21 -0.40 11.05 12.11
N ILE A 22 -1.26 10.04 12.26
CA ILE A 22 -2.12 9.53 11.18
C ILE A 22 -3.00 10.65 10.61
N TYR A 23 -3.45 11.59 11.44
CA TYR A 23 -4.26 12.72 10.97
C TYR A 23 -3.49 13.74 10.13
N PHE A 24 -2.16 13.76 10.24
CA PHE A 24 -1.28 14.65 9.50
C PHE A 24 -0.55 13.95 8.35
N ALA A 25 -0.74 12.64 8.19
CA ALA A 25 -0.17 11.90 7.08
C ALA A 25 -0.77 12.34 5.73
N ASP A 26 0.07 12.38 4.69
CA ASP A 26 -0.37 12.66 3.32
C ASP A 26 -1.20 11.51 2.74
N GLU A 27 -0.81 10.28 3.05
CA GLU A 27 -1.46 9.05 2.58
C GLU A 27 -1.46 7.99 3.70
N VAL A 28 -2.56 7.24 3.82
CA VAL A 28 -2.69 6.09 4.71
C VAL A 28 -3.35 4.96 3.93
N PHE A 29 -2.89 3.73 4.12
CA PHE A 29 -3.51 2.55 3.53
C PHE A 29 -3.40 1.35 4.46
N LEU A 30 -4.32 0.41 4.31
CA LEU A 30 -4.29 -0.88 4.98
C LEU A 30 -3.76 -1.94 4.03
N THR A 31 -3.16 -2.98 4.62
CA THR A 31 -2.72 -4.17 3.91
C THR A 31 -3.35 -5.41 4.52
N GLY A 32 -3.85 -6.33 3.70
CA GLY A 32 -4.30 -7.64 4.17
C GLY A 32 -4.59 -8.59 3.00
N THR A 33 -4.72 -9.89 3.26
CA THR A 33 -5.02 -10.86 2.18
C THR A 33 -6.36 -10.56 1.51
N ALA A 34 -7.40 -10.29 2.32
CA ALA A 34 -8.73 -9.96 1.82
C ALA A 34 -8.87 -8.47 1.45
N ALA A 35 -8.23 -7.58 2.22
CA ALA A 35 -8.29 -6.14 2.00
C ALA A 35 -7.31 -5.65 0.92
N GLU A 36 -6.43 -6.51 0.45
CA GLU A 36 -5.32 -6.19 -0.46
C GLU A 36 -4.55 -4.94 -0.02
N ILE A 37 -4.36 -3.96 -0.92
CA ILE A 37 -3.90 -2.61 -0.61
C ILE A 37 -5.11 -1.69 -0.69
N THR A 38 -5.67 -1.30 0.46
CA THR A 38 -6.86 -0.45 0.54
C THR A 38 -6.51 0.96 1.02
N PRO A 39 -6.72 2.00 0.21
CA PRO A 39 -6.48 3.39 0.62
C PRO A 39 -7.49 3.87 1.66
N ILE A 40 -7.00 4.63 2.63
CA ILE A 40 -7.81 5.25 3.68
C ILE A 40 -7.84 6.77 3.46
N ILE A 41 -9.00 7.30 3.10
CA ILE A 41 -9.19 8.74 2.83
C ILE A 41 -9.68 9.53 4.06
N SER A 42 -10.10 8.84 5.12
CA SER A 42 -10.62 9.45 6.33
C SER A 42 -10.41 8.53 7.54
N VAL A 43 -9.96 9.12 8.65
CA VAL A 43 -9.81 8.46 9.96
C VAL A 43 -10.50 9.34 10.99
N ASP A 44 -11.40 8.76 11.78
CA ASP A 44 -12.14 9.49 12.83
C ASP A 44 -12.85 10.75 12.33
N ARG A 45 -13.46 10.66 11.13
CA ARG A 45 -14.14 11.76 10.44
C ARG A 45 -13.22 12.89 9.98
N LYS A 46 -11.89 12.76 10.13
CA LYS A 46 -10.89 13.68 9.60
C LYS A 46 -10.34 13.13 8.28
N LYS A 47 -10.27 13.98 7.26
CA LYS A 47 -9.67 13.61 5.97
C LYS A 47 -8.17 13.39 6.16
N VAL A 48 -7.65 12.33 5.54
CA VAL A 48 -6.20 12.10 5.39
C VAL A 48 -5.74 12.86 4.15
N GLY A 49 -4.68 13.66 4.26
CA GLY A 49 -4.23 14.54 3.19
C GLY A 49 -5.37 15.38 2.58
N ASN A 50 -5.61 15.18 1.28
CA ASN A 50 -6.68 15.88 0.53
C ASN A 50 -8.01 15.10 0.46
N GLY A 51 -8.14 13.98 1.18
CA GLY A 51 -9.31 13.10 1.15
C GLY A 51 -9.49 12.32 -0.16
N LYS A 52 -8.43 12.21 -0.98
CA LYS A 52 -8.39 11.38 -2.19
C LYS A 52 -7.32 10.31 -2.04
N VAL A 53 -7.41 9.28 -2.86
CA VAL A 53 -6.36 8.25 -2.95
C VAL A 53 -5.07 8.90 -3.45
N GLY A 54 -4.01 8.79 -2.66
CA GLY A 54 -2.72 9.35 -3.01
C GLY A 54 -1.94 8.54 -4.04
N LYS A 55 -0.87 9.15 -4.57
CA LYS A 55 -0.11 8.63 -5.71
C LYS A 55 0.74 7.43 -5.30
N ILE A 56 1.32 7.44 -4.10
CA ILE A 56 2.18 6.36 -3.61
C ILE A 56 1.35 5.11 -3.40
N THR A 57 0.22 5.25 -2.72
CA THR A 57 -0.74 4.17 -2.44
C THR A 57 -1.25 3.54 -3.72
N ARG A 58 -1.68 4.36 -4.70
CA ARG A 58 -2.17 3.85 -5.99
C ARG A 58 -1.08 3.11 -6.78
N LYS A 59 0.17 3.56 -6.73
CA LYS A 59 1.28 2.90 -7.40
C LYS A 59 1.57 1.52 -6.78
N ILE A 60 1.60 1.44 -5.45
CA ILE A 60 1.80 0.19 -4.72
C ILE A 60 0.63 -0.78 -4.96
N GLN A 61 -0.61 -0.27 -4.93
CA GLN A 61 -1.81 -1.04 -5.21
C GLN A 61 -1.78 -1.67 -6.60
N GLY A 62 -1.44 -0.90 -7.63
CA GLY A 62 -1.35 -1.41 -9.01
C GLY A 62 -0.32 -2.53 -9.14
N ILE A 63 0.90 -2.33 -8.59
CA ILE A 63 1.96 -3.36 -8.63
C ILE A 63 1.55 -4.61 -7.87
N TYR A 64 0.90 -4.47 -6.72
CA TYR A 64 0.39 -5.60 -5.96
C TYR A 64 -0.65 -6.39 -6.77
N SER A 65 -1.62 -5.71 -7.37
CA SER A 65 -2.66 -6.34 -8.20
C SER A 65 -2.07 -7.06 -9.42
N ASP A 66 -1.13 -6.43 -10.13
CA ASP A 66 -0.45 -7.07 -11.27
C ASP A 66 0.39 -8.28 -10.83
N THR A 67 0.92 -8.25 -9.62
CA THR A 67 1.69 -9.34 -9.05
C THR A 67 0.79 -10.53 -8.70
N THR A 68 -0.34 -10.33 -8.03
CA THR A 68 -1.20 -11.43 -7.59
C THR A 68 -1.83 -12.20 -8.75
N ILE A 69 -2.00 -11.57 -9.91
CA ILE A 69 -2.52 -12.22 -11.13
C ILE A 69 -1.42 -12.65 -12.13
N GLY A 70 -0.14 -12.56 -11.75
CA GLY A 70 0.98 -13.04 -12.58
C GLY A 70 1.36 -12.17 -13.78
N ARG A 71 0.88 -10.92 -13.83
CA ARG A 71 1.29 -9.95 -14.88
C ARG A 71 2.65 -9.31 -14.59
N ASN A 72 3.13 -9.37 -13.34
CA ASN A 72 4.42 -8.83 -12.98
C ASN A 72 5.51 -9.90 -12.91
N LYS A 73 6.38 -9.94 -13.94
CA LYS A 73 7.52 -10.89 -14.01
C LYS A 73 8.53 -10.75 -12.87
N LYS A 74 8.63 -9.56 -12.25
CA LYS A 74 9.59 -9.31 -11.17
C LYS A 74 9.28 -10.14 -9.92
N TYR A 75 8.01 -10.48 -9.72
CA TYR A 75 7.53 -11.17 -8.53
C TYR A 75 6.90 -12.52 -8.89
N SER A 76 7.29 -13.12 -10.01
CA SER A 76 6.76 -14.42 -10.44
C SER A 76 6.97 -15.52 -9.40
N ASP A 77 8.05 -15.44 -8.62
CA ASP A 77 8.35 -16.39 -7.54
C ASP A 77 7.34 -16.36 -6.38
N TRP A 78 6.44 -15.37 -6.32
CA TRP A 78 5.38 -15.29 -5.31
C TRP A 78 4.13 -16.10 -5.66
N ILE A 79 4.06 -16.64 -6.88
CA ILE A 79 2.88 -17.32 -7.41
C ILE A 79 3.20 -18.79 -7.61
N THR A 80 2.41 -19.65 -6.96
CA THR A 80 2.44 -21.08 -7.22
C THR A 80 1.33 -21.42 -8.22
N LEU A 81 1.71 -21.87 -9.41
CA LEU A 81 0.74 -22.36 -10.40
C LEU A 81 0.19 -23.71 -9.95
N VAL A 82 -1.13 -23.81 -9.89
CA VAL A 82 -1.86 -25.06 -9.65
C VAL A 82 -2.48 -25.48 -10.98
N TYR A 83 -2.00 -26.58 -11.54
CA TYR A 83 -2.49 -27.19 -12.77
C TYR A 83 -3.07 -28.57 -12.47
#